data_AF-A0AA90Q2U1-F1
#
_entry.id   AF-A0AA90Q2U1-F1
#
_cell.length_a   1.000
_cell.length_b   1.000
_cell.length_c   1.000
_cell.angle_alpha   90.00
_cell.angle_beta   90.00
_cell.angle_gamma   90.00
#
_symmetry.space_group_name_H-M   'P 1'
#
loop_
_entity.id
_entity.type
_entity.pdbx_description
1 polymer ?
#
loop_
_entity_poly.entity_id
_entity_poly.type
_entity_poly.pdbx_seq_one_letter_code
_entity_poly.pdbx_strand_id
1 'polypeptide(L)'
;MATTLSTLDHAELRQLAVNASAAGDDGAAIVYFKEAASRPDASGTTHFLLGAHYAQIRMYDRAAAEMESALALDPGLSIARFQLGLLWLTNGNAERATTVLSSLQDLPGSDPLRLFGQGLILLAQNQLPEASAALAKGIELNHTNLALNKDMQMFIDDIAKAIEAGPAPSAVPVPAAAADAVVDDNPYHRHLLMSAYGGTLPK
;
A
#
# COMPACT_ATOMS: atom_id res chain seq x y z
N MET A 1 7.88 15.07 -27.96
CA MET A 1 7.84 14.09 -26.85
C MET A 1 6.90 12.92 -27.12
N ALA A 2 5.67 13.12 -27.61
CA ALA A 2 4.75 12.00 -27.91
C ALA A 2 5.33 10.97 -28.93
N THR A 3 6.03 11.44 -29.96
CA THR A 3 6.66 10.59 -30.99
C THR A 3 7.78 9.69 -30.47
N THR A 4 8.53 10.15 -29.45
CA THR A 4 9.63 9.37 -28.84
C THR A 4 9.15 8.30 -27.87
N LEU A 5 7.95 8.44 -27.28
CA LEU A 5 7.39 7.39 -26.41
C LEU A 5 6.74 6.26 -27.20
N SER A 6 6.21 6.57 -28.39
CA SER A 6 5.59 5.56 -29.27
C SER A 6 6.58 4.51 -29.80
N THR A 7 7.87 4.80 -29.81
CA THR A 7 8.93 3.87 -30.24
C THR A 7 9.41 2.95 -29.13
N LEU A 8 9.07 3.26 -27.88
CA LEU A 8 9.48 2.46 -26.72
C LEU A 8 8.48 1.33 -26.49
N ASP A 9 9.00 0.17 -26.13
CA ASP A 9 8.18 -0.95 -25.70
C ASP A 9 7.74 -0.82 -24.23
N HIS A 10 6.84 -1.70 -23.81
CA HIS A 10 6.29 -1.69 -22.45
C HIS A 10 7.37 -1.87 -21.36
N ALA A 11 8.39 -2.69 -21.60
CA ALA A 11 9.45 -2.94 -20.62
C ALA A 11 10.39 -1.74 -20.48
N GLU A 12 10.75 -1.10 -21.59
CA GLU A 12 11.55 0.12 -21.63
C GLU A 12 10.86 1.27 -20.89
N LEU A 13 9.56 1.49 -21.17
CA LEU A 13 8.76 2.50 -20.49
C LEU A 13 8.71 2.24 -18.97
N ARG A 14 8.49 1.00 -18.55
CA ARG A 14 8.46 0.63 -17.14
C ARG A 14 9.80 0.88 -16.45
N GLN A 15 10.91 0.54 -17.11
CA GLN A 15 12.25 0.76 -16.58
C GLN A 15 12.58 2.26 -16.45
N LEU A 16 12.24 3.06 -17.45
CA LEU A 16 12.40 4.51 -17.39
C LEU A 16 11.55 5.12 -16.27
N ALA A 17 10.33 4.63 -16.07
CA ALA A 17 9.45 5.08 -15.01
C ALA A 17 10.04 4.79 -13.62
N VAL A 18 10.55 3.57 -13.39
CA VAL A 18 11.21 3.20 -12.14
C VAL A 18 12.47 4.05 -11.89
N ASN A 19 13.29 4.27 -12.93
CA ASN A 19 14.49 5.10 -12.81
C ASN A 19 14.14 6.57 -12.49
N ALA A 20 13.13 7.13 -13.15
CA ALA A 20 12.64 8.48 -12.88
C ALA A 20 12.09 8.60 -11.44
N SER A 21 11.30 7.61 -11.00
CA SER A 21 10.78 7.55 -9.63
C SER A 21 11.91 7.50 -8.59
N ALA A 22 12.96 6.71 -8.84
CA ALA A 22 14.12 6.61 -7.96
C ALA A 22 14.96 7.91 -7.94
N ALA A 23 14.95 8.67 -9.04
CA ALA A 23 15.59 9.98 -9.15
C ALA A 23 14.75 11.12 -8.54
N GLY A 24 13.52 10.86 -8.09
CA GLY A 24 12.58 11.88 -7.61
C GLY A 24 12.00 12.75 -8.72
N ASP A 25 12.10 12.33 -9.99
CA ASP A 25 11.43 12.99 -11.11
C ASP A 25 10.02 12.42 -11.28
N ASP A 26 9.13 12.83 -10.37
CA ASP A 26 7.74 12.35 -10.33
C ASP A 26 6.98 12.66 -11.63
N GLY A 27 7.30 13.79 -12.29
CA GLY A 27 6.69 14.17 -13.55
C GLY A 27 7.00 13.18 -14.66
N ALA A 28 8.28 12.86 -14.85
CA ALA A 28 8.69 11.87 -15.85
C ALA A 28 8.20 10.45 -15.46
N ALA A 29 8.28 10.08 -14.19
CA ALA A 29 7.82 8.79 -13.70
C ALA A 29 6.34 8.54 -14.03
N ILE A 30 5.46 9.49 -13.72
CA ILE A 30 4.03 9.38 -14.04
C ILE A 30 3.81 9.27 -15.55
N VAL A 31 4.51 10.06 -16.37
CA VAL A 31 4.37 10.00 -17.84
C VAL A 31 4.72 8.60 -18.33
N TYR A 32 5.87 8.06 -17.92
CA TYR A 32 6.31 6.74 -18.36
C TYR A 32 5.43 5.61 -17.82
N PHE A 33 5.01 5.65 -16.54
CA PHE A 33 4.13 4.64 -15.98
C PHE A 33 2.75 4.65 -16.66
N LYS A 34 2.16 5.81 -16.91
CA LYS A 34 0.87 5.90 -17.61
C LYS A 34 0.96 5.40 -19.05
N GLU A 35 2.06 5.72 -19.72
CA GLU A 35 2.30 5.23 -21.07
C GLU A 35 2.52 3.71 -21.10
N ALA A 36 3.19 3.14 -20.09
CA ALA A 36 3.32 1.69 -19.95
C ALA A 36 1.97 1.02 -19.65
N ALA A 37 1.17 1.61 -18.75
CA ALA A 37 -0.15 1.11 -18.37
C ALA A 37 -1.21 1.24 -19.47
N SER A 38 -1.01 2.12 -20.46
CA SER A 38 -1.91 2.25 -21.61
C SER A 38 -1.64 1.22 -22.71
N ARG A 39 -0.54 0.46 -22.62
CA ARG A 39 -0.19 -0.53 -23.65
C ARG A 39 -1.08 -1.78 -23.58
N PRO A 40 -1.40 -2.41 -24.72
CA PRO A 40 -2.25 -3.61 -24.74
C PRO A 40 -1.72 -4.79 -23.92
N ASP A 41 -0.40 -4.85 -23.72
CA ASP A 41 0.32 -5.86 -22.96
C ASP A 41 0.59 -5.44 -21.50
N ALA A 42 -0.06 -4.38 -21.01
CA ALA A 42 0.06 -3.96 -19.63
C ALA A 42 -0.38 -5.05 -18.65
N SER A 43 0.51 -5.37 -17.71
CA SER A 43 0.27 -6.37 -16.67
C SER A 43 -0.28 -5.74 -15.39
N GLY A 44 -0.85 -6.58 -14.51
CA GLY A 44 -1.23 -6.16 -13.17
C GLY A 44 -0.06 -5.53 -12.40
N THR A 45 1.17 -6.02 -12.60
CA THR A 45 2.38 -5.42 -12.04
C THR A 45 2.58 -3.98 -12.50
N THR A 46 2.32 -3.64 -13.76
CA THR A 46 2.49 -2.26 -14.24
C THR A 46 1.50 -1.29 -13.60
N HIS A 47 0.24 -1.69 -13.47
CA HIS A 47 -0.75 -0.91 -12.73
C HIS A 47 -0.39 -0.79 -11.25
N PHE A 48 0.11 -1.85 -10.63
CA PHE A 48 0.63 -1.78 -9.26
C PHE A 48 1.77 -0.77 -9.15
N LEU A 49 2.71 -0.76 -10.12
CA LEU A 49 3.83 0.16 -10.10
C LEU A 49 3.38 1.63 -10.23
N LEU A 50 2.42 1.89 -11.11
CA LEU A 50 1.82 3.21 -11.23
C LEU A 50 1.08 3.61 -9.95
N GLY A 51 0.30 2.69 -9.37
CA GLY A 51 -0.45 2.90 -8.14
C GLY A 51 0.44 3.21 -6.94
N ALA A 52 1.51 2.45 -6.73
CA ALA A 52 2.42 2.74 -5.62
C ALA A 52 3.27 4.00 -5.86
N HIS A 53 3.55 4.40 -7.11
CA HIS A 53 4.12 5.72 -7.37
C HIS A 53 3.11 6.84 -7.06
N TYR A 54 1.84 6.68 -7.42
CA TYR A 54 0.79 7.62 -6.98
C TYR A 54 0.68 7.72 -5.47
N ALA A 55 0.81 6.60 -4.75
CA ALA A 55 0.83 6.60 -3.29
C ALA A 55 2.03 7.40 -2.74
N GLN A 56 3.23 7.21 -3.31
CA GLN A 56 4.45 7.95 -2.93
C GLN A 56 4.26 9.47 -3.02
N ILE A 57 3.56 9.96 -4.05
CA ILE A 57 3.28 11.39 -4.23
C ILE A 57 1.96 11.84 -3.61
N ARG A 58 1.38 11.01 -2.73
CA ARG A 58 0.14 11.25 -1.97
C ARG A 58 -1.13 11.43 -2.79
N MET A 59 -1.16 10.91 -4.02
CA MET A 59 -2.37 10.86 -4.84
C MET A 59 -3.15 9.58 -4.55
N TYR A 60 -3.68 9.46 -3.33
CA TYR A 60 -4.25 8.22 -2.80
C TYR A 60 -5.43 7.67 -3.61
N ASP A 61 -6.35 8.51 -4.08
CA ASP A 61 -7.48 8.03 -4.89
C ASP A 61 -7.00 7.39 -6.21
N ARG A 62 -5.96 7.96 -6.83
CA ARG A 62 -5.36 7.39 -8.03
C ARG A 62 -4.58 6.11 -7.73
N ALA A 63 -3.88 6.08 -6.59
CA ALA A 63 -3.21 4.89 -6.12
C ALA A 63 -4.19 3.71 -5.96
N ALA A 64 -5.34 3.96 -5.30
CA ALA A 64 -6.38 2.96 -5.11
C ALA A 64 -6.90 2.42 -6.44
N ALA A 65 -7.26 3.32 -7.37
CA ALA A 65 -7.79 2.93 -8.69
C ALA A 65 -6.81 2.07 -9.51
N GLU A 66 -5.51 2.38 -9.44
CA GLU A 66 -4.49 1.60 -10.13
C GLU A 66 -4.21 0.27 -9.42
N MET A 67 -4.27 0.21 -8.08
CA MET A 67 -4.20 -1.05 -7.35
C MET A 67 -5.42 -1.95 -7.61
N GLU A 68 -6.62 -1.38 -7.74
CA GLU A 68 -7.82 -2.10 -8.16
C GLU A 68 -7.66 -2.65 -9.59
N SER A 69 -7.12 -1.85 -10.51
CA SER A 69 -6.81 -2.28 -11.87
C SER A 69 -5.76 -3.40 -11.89
N ALA A 70 -4.74 -3.30 -11.03
CA ALA A 70 -3.74 -4.34 -10.86
C ALA A 70 -4.36 -5.68 -10.43
N LEU A 71 -5.28 -5.65 -9.47
CA LEU A 71 -5.98 -6.84 -8.96
C LEU A 71 -7.03 -7.38 -9.93
N ALA A 72 -7.59 -6.54 -10.80
CA ALA A 72 -8.47 -6.99 -11.87
C ALA A 72 -7.72 -7.79 -12.94
N LEU A 73 -6.47 -7.41 -13.25
CA LEU A 73 -5.62 -8.10 -14.21
C LEU A 73 -4.90 -9.32 -13.60
N ASP A 74 -4.48 -9.20 -12.34
CA ASP A 74 -3.83 -10.28 -11.60
C ASP A 74 -4.40 -10.37 -10.17
N PRO A 75 -5.45 -11.19 -9.96
CA PRO A 75 -6.01 -11.41 -8.63
C PRO A 75 -5.01 -12.05 -7.64
N GLY A 76 -3.93 -12.66 -8.13
CA GLY A 76 -2.87 -13.28 -7.33
C GLY A 76 -1.86 -12.28 -6.78
N LEU A 77 -1.90 -11.02 -7.22
CA LEU A 77 -0.92 -9.99 -6.85
C LEU A 77 -1.11 -9.51 -5.40
N SER A 78 -0.67 -10.34 -4.47
CA SER A 78 -0.90 -10.18 -3.03
C SER A 78 -0.30 -8.90 -2.47
N ILE A 79 0.80 -8.41 -3.06
CA ILE A 79 1.38 -7.12 -2.69
C ILE A 79 0.46 -5.94 -3.04
N ALA A 80 -0.22 -5.98 -4.19
CA ALA A 80 -1.19 -4.95 -4.57
C ALA A 80 -2.40 -4.96 -3.64
N ARG A 81 -2.88 -6.17 -3.28
CA ARG A 81 -3.95 -6.36 -2.29
C ARG A 81 -3.56 -5.80 -0.92
N PHE A 82 -2.36 -6.12 -0.45
CA PHE A 82 -1.84 -5.60 0.80
C PHE A 82 -1.75 -4.06 0.79
N GLN A 83 -1.17 -3.47 -0.25
CA GLN A 83 -1.02 -2.02 -0.38
C GLN A 83 -2.37 -1.30 -0.48
N LEU A 84 -3.35 -1.88 -1.19
CA LEU A 84 -4.72 -1.34 -1.25
C LEU A 84 -5.39 -1.38 0.12
N GLY A 85 -5.22 -2.47 0.86
CA GLY A 85 -5.72 -2.58 2.22
C GLY A 85 -5.11 -1.54 3.17
N LEU A 86 -3.79 -1.35 3.10
CA LEU A 86 -3.08 -0.32 3.84
C LEU A 86 -3.57 1.09 3.50
N LEU A 87 -3.79 1.37 2.22
CA LEU A 87 -4.35 2.63 1.75
C LEU A 87 -5.76 2.89 2.31
N TRP A 88 -6.63 1.88 2.31
CA TRP A 88 -7.96 2.02 2.91
C TRP A 88 -7.90 2.27 4.42
N LEU A 89 -7.01 1.58 5.12
CA LEU A 89 -6.87 1.72 6.57
C LEU A 89 -6.37 3.11 6.96
N THR A 90 -5.37 3.62 6.26
CA THR A 90 -4.87 4.98 6.46
C THR A 90 -5.90 6.03 6.05
N ASN A 91 -6.79 5.75 5.09
CA ASN A 91 -7.91 6.63 4.77
C ASN A 91 -9.11 6.49 5.74
N GLY A 92 -8.94 5.78 6.87
CA GLY A 92 -9.99 5.58 7.88
C GLY A 92 -11.08 4.60 7.46
N ASN A 93 -10.95 3.95 6.30
CA ASN A 93 -11.93 3.00 5.80
C ASN A 93 -11.59 1.56 6.23
N ALA A 94 -11.76 1.31 7.53
CA ALA A 94 -11.46 0.03 8.17
C ALA A 94 -12.20 -1.15 7.50
N GLU A 95 -13.46 -0.98 7.13
CA GLU A 95 -14.27 -2.05 6.52
C GLU A 95 -13.73 -2.49 5.15
N ARG A 96 -13.39 -1.53 4.28
CA ARG A 96 -12.76 -1.82 2.98
C ARG A 96 -11.39 -2.44 3.16
N ALA A 97 -10.60 -1.93 4.12
CA ALA A 97 -9.30 -2.51 4.44
C ALA A 97 -9.43 -3.98 4.85
N THR A 98 -10.32 -4.28 5.81
CA THR A 98 -10.56 -5.67 6.27
C THR A 98 -11.01 -6.57 5.13
N THR A 99 -11.94 -6.10 4.28
CA THR A 99 -12.44 -6.88 3.15
C THR A 99 -11.32 -7.27 2.19
N VAL A 100 -10.51 -6.30 1.77
CA VAL A 100 -9.41 -6.53 0.81
C VAL A 100 -8.30 -7.37 1.45
N LEU A 101 -7.92 -7.11 2.69
CA LEU A 101 -6.83 -7.82 3.38
C LEU A 101 -7.20 -9.25 3.74
N SER A 102 -8.48 -9.58 3.87
CA SER A 102 -8.92 -10.92 4.28
C SER A 102 -8.46 -12.03 3.32
N SER A 103 -8.33 -11.76 2.02
CA SER A 103 -7.83 -12.76 1.08
C SER A 103 -6.35 -13.10 1.27
N LEU A 104 -5.59 -12.32 2.06
CA LEU A 104 -4.21 -12.67 2.41
C LEU A 104 -4.14 -13.85 3.39
N GLN A 105 -5.26 -14.26 4.00
CA GLN A 105 -5.32 -15.44 4.85
C GLN A 105 -5.08 -16.75 4.08
N ASP A 106 -5.31 -16.73 2.76
CA ASP A 106 -5.11 -17.88 1.87
C ASP A 106 -3.62 -18.12 1.54
N LEU A 107 -2.75 -17.15 1.83
CA LEU A 107 -1.31 -17.31 1.65
C LEU A 107 -0.72 -18.32 2.64
N PRO A 108 0.44 -18.93 2.33
CA PRO A 108 1.15 -19.79 3.27
C PRO A 108 1.38 -19.09 4.63
N GLY A 109 1.31 -19.84 5.73
CA GLY A 109 1.54 -19.28 7.07
C GLY A 109 2.94 -18.69 7.29
N SER A 110 3.89 -19.03 6.41
CA SER A 110 5.24 -18.47 6.37
C SER A 110 5.36 -17.20 5.51
N ASP A 111 4.31 -16.82 4.79
CA ASP A 111 4.31 -15.62 3.97
C ASP A 111 4.10 -14.39 4.88
N PRO A 112 5.00 -13.40 4.85
CA PRO A 112 4.89 -12.23 5.71
C PRO A 112 3.65 -11.38 5.41
N LEU A 113 3.16 -11.33 4.16
CA LEU A 113 1.98 -10.54 3.81
C LEU A 113 0.71 -11.08 4.49
N ARG A 114 0.65 -12.39 4.77
CA ARG A 114 -0.44 -12.96 5.58
C ARG A 114 -0.45 -12.38 6.99
N LEU A 115 0.72 -12.34 7.63
CA LEU A 115 0.87 -11.84 9.00
C LEU A 115 0.68 -10.33 9.08
N PHE A 116 1.19 -9.58 8.10
CA PHE A 116 0.94 -8.15 8.01
C PHE A 116 -0.54 -7.84 7.78
N GLY A 117 -1.19 -8.54 6.85
CA GLY A 117 -2.63 -8.41 6.63
C GLY A 117 -3.44 -8.70 7.89
N GLN A 118 -3.10 -9.77 8.62
CA GLN A 118 -3.71 -10.08 9.91
C GLN A 118 -3.50 -8.97 10.94
N GLY A 119 -2.27 -8.47 11.09
CA GLY A 119 -1.95 -7.38 12.02
C GLY A 119 -2.72 -6.10 11.73
N LEU A 120 -2.85 -5.73 10.45
CA LEU A 120 -3.64 -4.56 10.03
C LEU A 120 -5.15 -4.75 10.23
N ILE A 121 -5.69 -5.96 10.05
CA ILE A 121 -7.09 -6.27 10.37
C ILE A 121 -7.35 -6.15 11.86
N LEU A 122 -6.47 -6.71 12.69
CA LEU A 122 -6.56 -6.62 14.16
C LEU A 122 -6.45 -5.17 14.62
N LEU A 123 -5.60 -4.38 13.97
CA LEU A 123 -5.48 -2.95 14.22
C LEU A 123 -6.80 -2.22 13.91
N ALA A 124 -7.43 -2.52 12.77
CA ALA A 124 -8.75 -1.97 12.40
C ALA A 124 -9.85 -2.34 13.41
N GLN A 125 -9.69 -3.46 14.12
CA GLN A 125 -10.59 -3.95 15.17
C GLN A 125 -10.20 -3.44 16.56
N ASN A 126 -9.20 -2.56 16.67
CA ASN A 126 -8.66 -2.04 17.93
C ASN A 126 -8.12 -3.13 18.88
N GLN A 127 -7.72 -4.29 18.34
CA GLN A 127 -7.06 -5.38 19.07
C GLN A 127 -5.55 -5.15 19.07
N LEU A 128 -5.14 -4.11 19.81
CA LEU A 128 -3.80 -3.52 19.72
C LEU A 128 -2.67 -4.51 20.09
N PRO A 129 -2.73 -5.29 21.19
CA PRO A 129 -1.66 -6.24 21.52
C PRO A 129 -1.49 -7.33 20.47
N GLU A 130 -2.59 -7.89 19.97
CA GLU A 130 -2.58 -8.94 18.95
C GLU A 130 -2.11 -8.41 17.60
N ALA A 131 -2.51 -7.19 17.23
CA ALA A 131 -2.04 -6.50 16.04
C ALA A 131 -0.51 -6.38 16.06
N SER A 132 0.05 -5.85 17.16
CA SER A 132 1.50 -5.68 17.33
C SER A 132 2.25 -7.02 17.21
N ALA A 133 1.75 -8.07 17.86
CA ALA A 133 2.35 -9.40 17.81
C ALA A 133 2.35 -10.00 16.39
N ALA A 134 1.25 -9.86 15.65
CA ALA A 134 1.16 -10.34 14.27
C ALA A 134 2.12 -9.59 13.33
N LEU A 135 2.18 -8.26 13.46
CA LEU A 135 3.11 -7.43 12.70
C LEU A 135 4.58 -7.79 12.99
N ALA A 136 4.94 -7.96 14.26
CA ALA A 136 6.30 -8.34 14.67
C ALA A 136 6.72 -9.69 14.07
N LYS A 137 5.84 -10.68 14.12
CA LYS A 137 6.08 -11.99 13.48
C LYS A 137 6.23 -11.88 11.96
N GLY A 138 5.46 -11.01 11.32
CA GLY A 138 5.61 -10.73 9.90
C GLY A 138 6.99 -10.15 9.56
N ILE A 139 7.51 -9.25 10.40
CA ILE A 139 8.84 -8.65 10.26
C ILE A 139 9.93 -9.73 10.35
N GLU A 140 9.79 -10.68 11.27
CA GLU A 140 10.73 -11.81 11.43
C GLU A 140 10.82 -12.68 10.16
N LEU A 141 9.71 -12.87 9.43
CA LEU A 141 9.66 -13.71 8.23
C LEU A 141 9.98 -12.96 6.94
N ASN A 142 9.88 -11.63 6.94
CA ASN A 142 10.09 -10.83 5.74
C ASN A 142 11.57 -10.49 5.54
N HIS A 143 12.23 -11.24 4.66
CA HIS A 143 13.63 -11.00 4.28
C HIS A 143 13.78 -10.43 2.86
N THR A 144 12.69 -10.28 2.11
CA THR A 144 12.71 -9.91 0.69
C THR A 144 12.35 -8.43 0.47
N ASN A 145 11.41 -7.89 1.24
CA ASN A 145 11.02 -6.48 1.18
C ASN A 145 11.22 -5.79 2.53
N LEU A 146 12.48 -5.54 2.90
CA LEU A 146 12.84 -4.94 4.19
C LEU A 146 12.27 -3.54 4.42
N ALA A 147 11.92 -2.85 3.34
CA ALA A 147 11.31 -1.55 3.41
C ALA A 147 9.92 -1.67 4.09
N LEU A 148 9.14 -2.69 3.74
CA LEU A 148 7.88 -3.00 4.40
C LEU A 148 8.03 -3.28 5.90
N ASN A 149 9.16 -3.84 6.35
CA ASN A 149 9.41 -4.03 7.79
C ASN A 149 9.48 -2.71 8.55
N LYS A 150 10.01 -1.65 7.93
CA LYS A 150 10.05 -0.32 8.54
C LYS A 150 8.65 0.24 8.72
N ASP A 151 7.80 0.09 7.71
CA ASP A 151 6.41 0.56 7.78
C ASP A 151 5.67 -0.19 8.90
N MET A 152 5.80 -1.52 8.96
CA MET A 152 5.17 -2.33 10.01
C MET A 152 5.72 -2.03 11.41
N GLN A 153 7.01 -1.73 11.53
CA GLN A 153 7.60 -1.29 12.81
C GLN A 153 7.01 0.05 13.26
N MET A 154 6.75 0.98 12.35
CA MET A 154 6.12 2.25 12.72
C MET A 154 4.68 2.05 13.24
N PHE A 155 3.93 1.10 12.68
CA PHE A 155 2.62 0.71 13.24
C PHE A 155 2.75 0.12 14.65
N ILE A 156 3.74 -0.75 14.88
CA ILE A 156 4.02 -1.32 16.21
C ILE A 156 4.34 -0.21 17.22
N ASP A 157 5.17 0.76 16.85
CA ASP A 157 5.56 1.86 17.72
C ASP A 157 4.36 2.76 18.08
N ASP A 158 3.47 3.01 17.12
CA ASP A 158 2.27 3.81 17.38
C ASP A 158 1.22 3.06 18.19
N ILE A 159 1.10 1.75 17.97
CA ILE A 159 0.31 0.87 18.85
C ILE A 159 0.82 0.94 20.29
N ALA A 160 2.14 0.86 20.50
CA ALA A 160 2.73 0.92 21.83
C ALA A 160 2.38 2.24 22.54
N LYS A 161 2.50 3.38 21.85
CA LYS A 161 2.08 4.69 22.38
C LYS A 161 0.59 4.74 22.71
N ALA A 162 -0.26 4.16 21.87
CA ALA A 162 -1.71 4.12 22.10
C ALA A 162 -2.07 3.28 23.34
N ILE A 163 -1.38 2.16 23.55
CA ILE A 163 -1.54 1.33 24.76
C ILE A 163 -1.09 2.10 26.01
N GLU A 164 0.07 2.78 25.95
CA GLU A 164 0.59 3.59 27.05
C GLU A 164 -0.31 4.76 27.42
N ALA A 165 -0.93 5.41 26.43
CA ALA A 165 -1.88 6.50 26.63
C ALA A 165 -3.17 6.06 27.33
N GLY A 166 -3.46 4.75 27.35
CA GLY A 166 -4.69 4.19 27.90
C GLY A 166 -5.91 4.47 27.00
N PRO A 167 -7.11 4.01 27.40
CA PRO A 167 -8.32 4.25 26.62
C PRO A 167 -8.60 5.76 26.53
N ALA A 168 -8.69 6.27 25.30
CA ALA A 168 -9.22 7.61 25.08
C ALA A 168 -10.61 7.72 25.73
N PRO A 169 -10.95 8.84 26.38
CA PRO A 169 -12.31 9.05 26.89
C PRO A 169 -13.28 8.85 25.72
N SER A 170 -14.19 7.89 25.88
CA SER A 170 -15.13 7.40 24.86
C SER A 170 -15.45 8.43 23.79
N ALA A 171 -14.90 8.25 22.58
CA ALA A 171 -15.35 9.00 21.43
C ALA A 171 -16.80 8.60 21.16
N VAL A 172 -17.72 9.54 21.35
CA VAL A 172 -19.10 9.44 20.90
C VAL A 172 -19.07 9.03 19.42
N PRO A 173 -19.85 8.03 18.99
CA PRO A 173 -19.88 7.64 17.59
C PRO A 173 -20.28 8.85 16.73
N VAL A 174 -19.35 9.34 15.92
CA VAL A 174 -19.66 10.33 14.89
C VAL A 174 -20.50 9.60 13.83
N PRO A 175 -21.72 10.07 13.50
CA PRO A 175 -22.51 9.43 12.47
C PRO A 175 -21.79 9.51 11.13
N ALA A 176 -21.87 8.44 10.34
CA ALA A 176 -21.42 8.43 8.95
C ALA A 176 -22.11 9.55 8.16
N ALA A 177 -21.37 10.63 7.85
CA ALA A 177 -21.83 11.65 6.93
C ALA A 177 -20.66 12.35 6.22
N ALA A 178 -20.76 12.31 4.89
CA ALA A 178 -20.17 13.20 3.90
C ALA A 178 -18.63 13.23 3.77
N ALA A 179 -18.18 12.64 2.66
CA ALA A 179 -16.98 13.05 1.97
C ALA A 179 -17.07 14.56 1.66
N ASP A 180 -16.23 15.36 2.32
CA ASP A 180 -15.53 16.51 1.74
C ASP A 180 -14.62 17.16 2.81
N ALA A 181 -13.34 17.30 2.46
CA ALA A 181 -12.29 18.13 3.06
C ALA A 181 -11.86 17.91 4.53
N VAL A 182 -10.67 17.30 4.66
CA VAL A 182 -9.57 17.55 5.63
C VAL A 182 -9.90 17.50 7.13
N VAL A 183 -9.54 16.38 7.77
CA VAL A 183 -8.73 16.42 8.99
C VAL A 183 -7.68 15.29 8.90
N ASP A 184 -6.41 15.69 8.82
CA ASP A 184 -5.21 14.86 8.89
C ASP A 184 -4.98 14.38 10.34
N ASP A 185 -5.94 13.63 10.90
CA ASP A 185 -5.88 13.11 12.28
C ASP A 185 -5.86 11.57 12.33
N ASN A 186 -5.71 10.92 11.18
CA ASN A 186 -5.38 9.50 11.17
C ASN A 186 -3.86 9.35 11.44
N PRO A 187 -3.44 8.87 12.62
CA PRO A 187 -2.02 8.75 12.96
C PRO A 187 -1.25 7.84 11.99
N TYR A 188 -1.96 7.00 11.24
CA TYR A 188 -1.39 6.07 10.28
C TYR A 188 -1.14 6.67 8.89
N HIS A 189 -1.63 7.88 8.57
CA HIS A 189 -1.29 8.56 7.31
C HIS A 189 0.22 8.79 7.15
N ARG A 190 0.95 8.90 8.27
CA ARG A 190 2.41 9.10 8.26
C ARG A 190 3.19 7.89 7.76
N HIS A 191 2.60 6.69 7.74
CA HIS A 191 3.32 5.43 7.46
C HIS A 191 3.22 4.95 6.02
N LEU A 192 2.49 5.66 5.16
CA LEU A 192 2.23 5.21 3.79
C LEU A 192 3.45 5.34 2.84
N LEU A 193 4.59 5.90 3.28
CA LEU A 193 5.47 6.65 2.38
C LEU A 193 6.98 6.35 2.41
N MET A 194 7.47 5.33 3.11
CA MET A 194 8.95 5.22 3.30
C MET A 194 9.64 4.13 2.48
N SER A 195 8.90 3.40 1.66
CA SER A 195 9.36 2.12 1.12
C SER A 195 9.03 1.93 -0.35
N ALA A 196 9.28 2.97 -1.15
CA ALA A 196 9.32 2.86 -2.60
C ALA A 196 10.28 1.74 -3.01
N TYR A 197 9.74 0.70 -3.66
CA TYR A 197 10.40 -0.22 -4.60
C TYR A 197 11.77 -0.81 -4.26
N GLY A 198 12.17 -0.90 -3.00
CA GLY A 198 13.48 -1.43 -2.61
C GLY A 198 13.60 -2.96 -2.68
N GLY A 199 12.50 -3.68 -2.88
CA GLY A 199 12.48 -5.13 -3.03
C GLY A 199 12.50 -5.54 -4.50
N THR A 200 13.34 -6.51 -4.86
CA THR A 200 13.31 -7.15 -6.18
C THR A 200 11.88 -7.59 -6.49
N LEU A 201 11.26 -7.02 -7.53
CA LEU A 201 9.99 -7.52 -8.05
C LEU A 201 10.16 -9.02 -8.34
N PRO A 202 9.22 -9.88 -7.93
CA PRO A 202 9.24 -11.28 -8.36
C PRO A 202 9.23 -11.32 -9.90
N LYS A 203 10.03 -12.24 -10.44
CA LYS A 203 10.15 -12.47 -11.89
C LYS A 203 8.83 -12.87 -12.53
#